data_AF-A0A953LW19-F1
#
_entry.id   AF-A0A953LW19-F1
#
_cell.length_a   1.000
_cell.length_b   1.000
_cell.length_c   1.000
_cell.angle_alpha   90.00
_cell.angle_beta   90.00
_cell.angle_gamma   90.00
#
_symmetry.space_group_name_H-M   'P 1'
#
loop_
_entity.id
_entity.type
_entity.pdbx_description
1 polymer ?
#
loop_
_entity_poly.entity_id
_entity_poly.type
_entity_poly.pdbx_seq_one_letter_code
_entity_poly.pdbx_strand_id
1 'polypeptide(L)'
;MLGRMQWRSGGRMLASAVAVAAFVLAGAIGAKAQEIKIGFSMALTGGLAPNGKQALLGMKIWEDAINKKGGLLGRPVKLVYYDDQTNP
;
A
#
# COMPACT_ATOMS: atom_id res chain seq x y z
N MET A 1 16.41 35.91 -49.40
CA MET A 1 15.77 34.58 -49.23
C MET A 1 16.21 34.02 -47.87
N LEU A 2 15.42 34.23 -46.82
CA LEU A 2 15.75 33.83 -45.44
C LEU A 2 14.54 33.14 -44.80
N GLY A 3 14.78 32.03 -44.10
CA GLY A 3 13.91 31.58 -43.01
C GLY A 3 12.97 30.40 -43.30
N ARG A 4 13.50 29.17 -43.37
CA ARG A 4 12.70 27.94 -43.16
C ARG A 4 13.42 26.85 -42.34
N MET A 5 14.34 27.21 -41.44
CA MET A 5 15.20 26.21 -40.78
C MET A 5 15.29 26.34 -39.25
N GLN A 6 14.17 26.52 -38.54
CA GLN A 6 14.15 26.50 -37.07
C GLN A 6 12.95 25.76 -36.42
N TRP A 7 11.95 25.28 -37.17
CA TRP A 7 10.71 24.74 -36.57
C TRP A 7 10.80 23.27 -36.10
N ARG A 8 11.72 22.46 -36.64
CA ARG A 8 11.77 21.01 -36.37
C ARG A 8 12.52 20.62 -35.07
N SER A 9 13.34 21.52 -34.54
CA SER A 9 14.17 21.28 -33.34
C SER A 9 13.40 21.44 -32.03
N GLY A 10 12.51 22.43 -31.93
CA GLY A 10 11.74 22.70 -30.71
C GLY A 10 10.78 21.57 -30.30
N GLY A 11 10.12 20.93 -31.28
CA GLY A 11 9.23 19.80 -31.01
C GLY A 11 9.95 18.54 -30.51
N ARG A 12 11.21 18.33 -30.93
CA ARG A 12 12.03 17.19 -30.47
C ARG A 12 12.50 17.40 -29.03
N MET A 13 12.89 18.62 -28.65
CA MET A 13 13.28 18.95 -27.27
C MET A 13 12.10 18.83 -26.28
N LEU A 14 10.91 19.28 -26.67
CA LEU A 14 9.70 19.10 -25.87
C LEU A 14 9.32 17.63 -25.69
N ALA A 15 9.38 16.83 -26.75
CA ALA A 15 9.12 15.39 -26.68
C ALA A 15 10.12 14.65 -25.76
N SER A 16 11.40 15.03 -25.81
CA SER A 16 12.43 14.49 -24.91
C SER A 16 12.18 14.84 -23.45
N ALA A 17 11.78 16.09 -23.15
CA ALA A 17 11.48 16.52 -21.79
C ALA A 17 10.27 15.78 -21.19
N VAL A 18 9.22 15.54 -21.99
CA VAL A 18 8.05 14.75 -21.58
C VAL A 18 8.43 13.29 -21.32
N ALA A 19 9.28 12.70 -22.15
CA ALA A 19 9.74 11.32 -21.95
C ALA A 19 10.56 11.15 -20.66
N VAL A 20 11.43 12.10 -20.33
CA VAL A 20 12.21 12.09 -19.07
C VAL A 20 11.30 12.25 -17.86
N ALA A 21 10.33 13.17 -17.90
CA ALA A 21 9.37 13.36 -16.81
C ALA A 21 8.54 12.09 -16.58
N ALA A 22 8.06 11.44 -17.64
CA ALA A 22 7.31 10.19 -17.55
C ALA A 22 8.15 9.06 -16.94
N PHE A 23 9.45 8.99 -17.26
CA PHE A 23 10.37 7.99 -16.70
C PHE A 23 10.60 8.20 -15.18
N VAL A 24 10.76 9.45 -14.74
CA VAL A 24 10.91 9.80 -13.32
C VAL A 24 9.65 9.45 -12.52
N LEU A 25 8.47 9.79 -13.07
CA LEU A 25 7.18 9.44 -12.46
C LEU A 25 6.96 7.91 -12.41
N ALA A 26 7.35 7.17 -13.45
CA ALA A 26 7.26 5.71 -13.47
C ALA A 26 8.16 5.06 -12.41
N GLY A 27 9.36 5.59 -12.18
CA GLY A 27 10.29 5.09 -11.17
C GLY A 27 9.78 5.25 -9.73
N ALA A 28 8.96 6.26 -9.45
CA ALA A 28 8.37 6.50 -8.13
C ALA A 28 7.21 5.52 -7.79
N ILE A 29 6.64 4.85 -8.80
CA ILE A 29 5.45 3.98 -8.65
C ILE A 29 5.85 2.49 -8.44
N GLY A 30 7.13 2.15 -8.64
CA GLY A 30 7.59 0.76 -8.84
C GLY A 30 7.80 -0.11 -7.60
N ALA A 31 7.96 0.46 -6.40
CA ALA A 31 8.14 -0.33 -5.19
C ALA A 31 6.79 -0.59 -4.51
N LYS A 32 6.08 -1.67 -4.91
CA LYS A 32 4.96 -2.19 -4.13
C LYS A 32 5.48 -2.54 -2.72
N ALA A 33 5.21 -1.66 -1.76
CA ALA A 33 5.75 -1.85 -0.42
C ALA A 33 5.16 -3.13 0.19
N GLN A 34 6.03 -4.02 0.68
CA GLN A 34 5.63 -5.32 1.19
C GLN A 34 4.68 -5.18 2.38
N GLU A 35 3.69 -6.06 2.52
CA GLU A 35 2.74 -6.01 3.66
C GLU A 35 3.47 -6.00 5.01
N ILE A 36 2.94 -5.24 5.97
CA ILE A 36 3.31 -5.35 7.38
C ILE A 36 2.41 -6.40 8.01
N LYS A 37 2.98 -7.55 8.34
CA LYS A 37 2.25 -8.64 9.01
C LYS A 37 2.33 -8.46 10.52
N ILE A 38 1.18 -8.44 11.18
CA ILE A 38 1.08 -8.36 12.64
C ILE A 38 0.49 -9.67 13.13
N GLY A 39 1.31 -10.45 13.84
CA GLY A 39 0.95 -11.75 14.40
C GLY A 39 0.44 -11.65 15.84
N PHE A 40 -0.65 -12.34 16.18
CA PHE A 40 -1.12 -12.44 17.57
C PHE A 40 -1.92 -13.72 17.84
N SER A 41 -2.08 -14.06 19.11
CA SER A 41 -2.99 -15.10 19.58
C SER A 41 -4.34 -14.52 19.95
N MET A 42 -5.41 -15.27 19.75
CA MET A 42 -6.77 -14.86 20.10
C MET A 42 -7.59 -16.05 20.59
N ALA A 43 -8.32 -15.87 21.69
CA ALA A 43 -9.29 -16.85 22.17
C ALA A 43 -10.53 -16.89 21.27
N LEU A 44 -10.49 -17.67 20.18
CA LEU A 44 -11.61 -17.80 19.24
C LEU A 44 -12.50 -19.01 19.57
N THR A 45 -11.95 -19.97 20.31
CA THR A 45 -12.67 -21.06 20.98
C THR A 45 -12.38 -21.08 22.49
N GLY A 46 -13.08 -21.95 23.23
CA GLY A 46 -13.00 -22.02 24.70
C GLY A 46 -13.88 -20.99 25.43
N GLY A 47 -13.67 -20.87 26.74
CA GLY A 47 -14.53 -20.07 27.61
C GLY A 47 -14.51 -18.55 27.33
N LEU A 48 -13.43 -18.05 26.72
CA LEU A 48 -13.29 -16.62 26.39
C LEU A 48 -13.67 -16.29 24.94
N ALA A 49 -14.18 -17.26 24.17
CA ALA A 49 -14.53 -17.10 22.76
C ALA A 49 -15.43 -15.89 22.43
N PRO A 50 -16.47 -15.55 23.23
CA PRO A 50 -17.30 -14.37 22.95
C PRO A 50 -16.47 -13.08 22.95
N ASN A 51 -15.56 -12.93 23.91
CA ASN A 51 -14.71 -11.75 24.04
C ASN A 51 -13.67 -11.71 22.91
N GLY A 52 -13.02 -12.85 22.61
CA GLY A 52 -12.02 -12.90 21.55
C GLY A 52 -12.60 -12.63 20.15
N LYS A 53 -13.83 -13.06 19.88
CA LYS A 53 -14.54 -12.73 18.63
C LYS A 53 -14.84 -11.22 18.53
N GLN A 54 -15.26 -10.59 19.62
CA GLN A 54 -15.48 -9.13 19.64
C GLN A 54 -14.17 -8.35 19.47
N ALA A 55 -13.09 -8.78 20.14
CA ALA A 55 -11.77 -8.18 19.98
C ALA A 55 -11.24 -8.32 18.54
N LEU A 56 -11.35 -9.52 17.94
CA LEU A 56 -10.95 -9.76 16.56
C LEU A 56 -11.75 -8.89 15.58
N LEU A 57 -13.04 -8.69 15.81
CA LEU A 57 -13.85 -7.79 14.98
C LEU A 57 -13.31 -6.35 15.03
N GLY A 58 -13.00 -5.84 16.22
CA GLY A 58 -12.40 -4.51 16.39
C GLY A 58 -11.06 -4.38 15.66
N MET A 59 -10.22 -5.41 15.76
CA MET A 59 -8.92 -5.46 15.06
C MET A 59 -9.09 -5.46 13.54
N LYS A 60 -10.04 -6.22 12.98
CA LYS A 60 -10.35 -6.23 11.55
C LYS A 60 -10.89 -4.89 11.04
N ILE A 61 -11.72 -4.22 11.83
CA ILE A 61 -12.19 -2.86 11.53
C ILE A 61 -11.00 -1.89 11.47
N TRP A 62 -10.07 -2.00 12.42
CA TRP A 62 -8.85 -1.19 12.42
C TRP A 62 -7.96 -1.48 11.19
N GLU A 63 -7.75 -2.75 10.84
CA GLU A 63 -7.00 -3.16 9.65
C GLU A 63 -7.58 -2.54 8.36
N ASP A 64 -8.89 -2.64 8.17
CA ASP A 64 -9.58 -2.03 7.03
C ASP A 64 -9.44 -0.49 7.05
N ALA A 65 -9.68 0.14 8.19
CA ALA A 65 -9.62 1.58 8.34
C ALA A 65 -8.21 2.14 8.08
N ILE A 66 -7.15 1.48 8.55
CA ILE A 66 -5.77 1.94 8.34
C ILE A 66 -5.33 1.72 6.90
N ASN A 67 -5.69 0.58 6.29
CA ASN A 67 -5.37 0.30 4.89
C ASN A 67 -6.06 1.28 3.94
N LYS A 68 -7.31 1.68 4.23
CA LYS A 68 -8.00 2.76 3.51
C LYS A 68 -7.31 4.12 3.62
N LYS A 69 -6.50 4.35 4.66
CA LYS A 69 -5.69 5.56 4.87
C LYS A 69 -4.27 5.46 4.29
N GLY A 70 -3.98 4.42 3.50
CA GLY A 70 -2.64 4.20 2.92
C GLY A 70 -1.75 3.27 3.75
N GLY A 71 -2.29 2.64 4.78
CA GLY A 71 -1.57 1.68 5.63
C GLY A 71 -0.62 2.34 6.62
N LEU A 72 0.31 1.56 7.16
CA LEU A 72 1.35 2.03 8.07
C LEU A 72 2.64 2.25 7.29
N LEU A 73 3.21 3.46 7.36
CA LEU A 73 4.43 3.83 6.63
C LEU A 73 4.29 3.63 5.10
N GLY A 74 3.08 3.80 4.56
CA GLY A 74 2.77 3.55 3.14
C GLY A 74 2.67 2.07 2.77
N ARG A 75 2.59 1.17 3.75
CA ARG A 75 2.55 -0.29 3.57
C ARG A 75 1.22 -0.84 4.07
N PRO A 76 0.55 -1.71 3.30
CA PRO A 76 -0.67 -2.38 3.76
C PRO A 76 -0.37 -3.24 5.00
N VAL A 77 -1.28 -3.20 5.97
CA VAL A 77 -1.28 -4.05 7.17
C VAL A 77 -2.04 -5.33 6.87
N LYS A 78 -1.51 -6.45 7.36
CA LYS A 78 -2.18 -7.75 7.36
C LYS A 78 -2.16 -8.35 8.76
N LEU A 79 -3.34 -8.57 9.32
CA LEU A 79 -3.50 -9.28 10.58
C LEU A 79 -3.36 -10.79 10.35
N VAL A 80 -2.49 -11.42 11.13
CA VAL A 80 -2.31 -12.86 11.17
C VAL A 80 -2.60 -13.31 12.59
N TYR A 81 -3.60 -14.17 12.75
CA TYR A 81 -4.05 -14.60 14.07
C TYR A 81 -4.27 -16.09 14.14
N TYR A 82 -4.06 -16.64 15.32
CA TYR A 82 -4.22 -18.05 15.64
C TYR A 82 -5.14 -18.21 16.84
N ASP A 83 -5.92 -19.28 16.85
CA ASP A 83 -6.81 -19.62 17.97
C ASP A 83 -6.03 -20.33 19.07
N ASP A 84 -5.93 -19.72 20.25
CA ASP A 84 -5.34 -20.36 21.45
C ASP A 84 -6.32 -21.22 22.24
N GLN A 85 -7.60 -21.23 21.87
CA GLN A 85 -8.62 -22.03 22.53
C GLN A 85 -8.83 -21.69 24.01
N THR A 86 -8.42 -20.49 24.46
CA THR A 86 -8.37 -20.13 25.89
C THR A 86 -7.39 -21.02 26.67
N ASN A 87 -6.33 -21.51 26.01
CA ASN A 87 -5.35 -22.41 26.60
C ASN A 87 -3.93 -21.79 26.52
N PRO A 88 -3.36 -21.34 27.66
CA PRO A 88 -2.08 -20.64 27.71
C PRO A 88 -0.86 -21.52 27.44
#